data_AF-A0A5M6D9B8-F1
#
_entry.id   AF-A0A5M6D9B8-F1
#
_cell.length_a   1.000
_cell.length_b   1.000
_cell.length_c   1.000
_cell.angle_alpha   90.00
_cell.angle_beta   90.00
_cell.angle_gamma   90.00
#
_symmetry.space_group_name_H-M   'P 1'
#
loop_
_entity.id
_entity.type
_entity.pdbx_description
1 polymer ?
#
loop_
_entity_poly.entity_id
_entity_poly.type
_entity_poly.pdbx_seq_one_letter_code
_entity_poly.pdbx_strand_id
1 'polypeptide(L)'
;MSARYSTYYFFVFLLSCLSSCIEPYQPDVIQMPNNYLVVDGFINSNGPTAIRLSRTVNLDGTNIPPGESSAQVLIEEEGGLQYELAEGPNGNYISQPLQLKPAKRYRLRIRTADGKQYASAYQDNKRTPPIDSISFKAEADALQIYVNTHDPELNTRYYRWKFEETWQFTTPFYSTLEYINFDMVDRRENINLCYRGSNSTAVNIASTAKLSQDVVSEFPLTKIPNTSVKLKYKYSILVKQYAQTKEAYEYAETLKKNTENIGTLFDPLPTQLTGNIQCISNPAEPVIGFVSVASEQVKRIFIGRSQLPTNWRPLNEYDFCQLDTIIVKDVPANFASGHFLPIGEVRSDMGALVGYTGSSADCVDCRVRGTNVKPDFWE
;
A
#
# COMPACT_ATOMS: atom_id res chain seq x y z
N MET A 1 7.07 5.96 69.76
CA MET A 1 7.17 4.88 68.74
C MET A 1 5.82 4.50 68.10
N SER A 2 4.67 4.62 68.78
CA SER A 2 3.34 4.25 68.24
C SER A 2 2.82 5.13 67.06
N ALA A 3 3.05 6.45 67.07
CA ALA A 3 2.48 7.35 66.06
C ALA A 3 3.04 7.18 64.63
N ARG A 4 4.29 6.71 64.47
CA ARG A 4 4.91 6.54 63.14
C ARG A 4 4.36 5.33 62.36
N TYR A 5 3.91 4.29 63.06
CA TYR A 5 3.32 3.12 62.42
C TYR A 5 1.90 3.42 61.93
N SER A 6 1.12 4.21 62.67
CA SER A 6 -0.25 4.61 62.28
C SER A 6 -0.27 5.41 60.97
N THR A 7 0.67 6.34 60.77
CA THR A 7 0.79 7.09 59.50
C THR A 7 1.22 6.18 58.34
N TYR A 8 2.06 5.17 58.60
CA TYR A 8 2.48 4.21 57.58
C TYR A 8 1.33 3.30 57.14
N TYR A 9 0.52 2.80 58.08
CA TYR A 9 -0.67 2.01 57.75
C TYR A 9 -1.73 2.83 56.98
N PHE A 10 -1.89 4.11 57.32
CA PHE A 10 -2.78 5.00 56.57
C PHE A 10 -2.30 5.23 55.14
N PHE A 11 -0.99 5.44 54.93
CA PHE A 11 -0.43 5.58 53.58
C PHE A 11 -0.50 4.30 52.75
N VAL A 12 -0.27 3.12 53.37
CA VAL A 12 -0.40 1.82 52.70
C VAL A 12 -1.85 1.52 52.32
N PHE A 13 -2.82 1.89 53.17
CA PHE A 13 -4.25 1.76 52.87
C PHE A 13 -4.69 2.72 51.75
N LEU A 14 -4.20 3.96 51.76
CA LEU A 14 -4.49 4.94 50.70
C LEU A 14 -3.90 4.51 49.34
N LEU A 15 -2.72 3.88 49.34
CA LEU A 15 -2.07 3.37 48.12
C LEU A 15 -2.82 2.16 47.52
N SER A 16 -3.50 1.37 48.34
CA SER A 16 -4.28 0.20 47.90
C SER A 16 -5.67 0.55 47.38
N CYS A 17 -6.21 1.74 47.71
CA CYS A 17 -7.45 2.24 47.10
C CYS A 17 -7.25 2.86 45.70
N LEU A 18 -6.01 3.05 45.24
CA LEU A 18 -5.71 3.58 43.91
C LEU A 18 -5.52 2.48 42.84
N SER A 19 -5.62 1.20 43.20
CA SER A 19 -5.54 0.08 42.26
C SER A 19 -6.91 -0.27 41.63
N SER A 20 -7.66 0.73 41.18
CA SER A 20 -8.78 0.47 40.28
C SER A 20 -8.22 0.35 38.88
N CYS A 21 -7.94 -0.89 38.48
CA CYS A 21 -7.70 -1.20 37.08
C CYS A 21 -8.99 -0.88 36.32
N ILE A 22 -8.91 0.06 35.38
CA ILE A 22 -9.96 0.25 34.39
C ILE A 22 -10.05 -1.07 33.62
N GLU A 23 -11.10 -1.85 33.84
CA GLU A 23 -11.36 -3.03 33.01
C GLU A 23 -11.70 -2.54 31.60
N PRO A 24 -10.92 -2.93 30.57
CA PRO A 24 -11.27 -2.63 29.19
C PRO A 24 -12.64 -3.24 28.92
N TYR A 25 -13.62 -2.39 28.58
CA TYR A 25 -14.90 -2.87 28.10
C TYR A 25 -14.66 -3.66 26.80
N GLN A 26 -14.79 -4.98 26.88
CA GLN A 26 -14.83 -5.85 25.72
C GLN A 26 -16.30 -6.07 25.38
N PRO A 27 -16.87 -5.34 24.40
CA PRO A 27 -18.24 -5.60 23.98
C PRO A 27 -18.37 -7.06 23.55
N ASP A 28 -19.49 -7.68 23.90
CA ASP A 28 -19.83 -9.01 23.40
C ASP A 28 -19.75 -8.99 21.86
N VAL A 29 -18.83 -9.79 21.30
CA VAL A 29 -18.69 -9.90 19.84
C VAL A 29 -19.97 -10.52 19.31
N ILE A 30 -20.81 -9.70 18.67
CA ILE A 30 -22.05 -10.17 18.05
C ILE A 30 -21.67 -11.23 17.00
N GLN A 31 -22.01 -12.49 17.26
CA GLN A 31 -21.83 -13.60 16.34
C GLN A 31 -22.87 -13.53 15.21
N MET A 32 -22.75 -12.55 14.33
CA MET A 32 -23.39 -12.60 13.02
C MET A 32 -22.56 -13.50 12.09
N PRO A 33 -23.15 -14.13 11.05
CA PRO A 33 -22.38 -14.84 10.04
C PRO A 33 -21.47 -13.85 9.29
N ASN A 34 -20.26 -13.64 9.81
CA ASN A 34 -19.30 -12.62 9.38
C ASN A 34 -18.44 -13.10 8.19
N ASN A 35 -19.07 -13.74 7.20
CA ASN A 35 -18.43 -14.27 5.99
C ASN A 35 -19.04 -13.64 4.72
N TYR A 36 -19.09 -12.30 4.69
CA TYR A 36 -19.68 -11.55 3.59
C TYR A 36 -18.69 -11.39 2.45
N LEU A 37 -19.21 -11.37 1.22
CA LEU A 37 -18.41 -11.12 0.03
C LEU A 37 -17.94 -9.67 0.02
N VAL A 38 -16.64 -9.48 -0.19
CA VAL A 38 -15.98 -8.20 -0.40
C VAL A 38 -15.47 -8.15 -1.83
N VAL A 39 -15.86 -7.12 -2.57
CA VAL A 39 -15.47 -6.88 -3.96
C VAL A 39 -14.67 -5.59 -4.03
N ASP A 40 -13.40 -5.69 -4.39
CA ASP A 40 -12.51 -4.55 -4.64
C ASP A 40 -12.07 -4.52 -6.10
N GLY A 41 -11.99 -3.32 -6.67
CA GLY A 41 -11.66 -3.10 -8.07
C GLY A 41 -12.71 -2.29 -8.82
N PHE A 42 -12.47 -2.10 -10.11
CA PHE A 42 -13.34 -1.36 -11.02
C PHE A 42 -13.25 -1.99 -12.40
N ILE A 43 -14.25 -1.75 -13.24
CA ILE A 43 -14.23 -2.17 -14.63
C ILE A 43 -13.47 -1.13 -15.44
N ASN A 44 -12.31 -1.52 -15.94
CA ASN A 44 -11.47 -0.69 -16.80
C ASN A 44 -11.98 -0.77 -18.25
N SER A 45 -12.40 0.37 -18.79
CA SER A 45 -13.00 0.41 -20.13
C SER A 45 -11.99 0.48 -21.27
N ASN A 46 -10.71 0.73 -21.01
CA ASN A 46 -9.65 0.84 -22.02
C ASN A 46 -8.37 0.06 -21.66
N GLY A 47 -8.53 -1.10 -21.04
CA GLY A 47 -7.42 -1.95 -20.60
C GLY A 47 -7.92 -3.21 -19.90
N PRO A 48 -7.02 -3.99 -19.27
CA PRO A 48 -7.44 -5.12 -18.45
C PRO A 48 -8.20 -4.63 -17.21
N THR A 49 -9.27 -5.34 -16.85
CA THR A 49 -9.98 -5.17 -15.60
C THR A 49 -9.44 -6.15 -14.57
N ALA A 50 -9.17 -5.69 -13.36
CA ALA A 50 -8.79 -6.51 -12.22
C ALA A 50 -9.80 -6.33 -11.08
N ILE A 51 -10.38 -7.43 -10.63
CA ILE A 51 -11.33 -7.50 -9.51
C ILE A 51 -10.78 -8.47 -8.48
N ARG A 52 -10.69 -8.03 -7.22
CA ARG A 52 -10.36 -8.90 -6.09
C ARG A 52 -11.62 -9.24 -5.32
N LEU A 53 -11.87 -10.53 -5.17
CA LEU A 53 -12.91 -11.08 -4.33
C LEU A 53 -12.29 -11.62 -3.04
N SER A 54 -12.88 -11.28 -1.90
CA SER A 54 -12.45 -11.78 -0.59
C SER A 54 -13.64 -11.92 0.34
N ARG A 55 -13.41 -12.48 1.52
CA ARG A 55 -14.42 -12.62 2.56
C ARG A 55 -14.06 -11.85 3.82
N THR A 56 -15.06 -11.30 4.49
CA THR A 56 -14.88 -10.71 5.81
C THR A 56 -14.44 -11.77 6.82
N VAL A 57 -13.71 -11.32 7.85
CA VAL A 57 -13.31 -12.14 8.99
C VAL A 57 -13.67 -11.40 10.27
N ASN A 58 -13.77 -12.15 11.37
CA ASN A 58 -13.93 -11.55 12.70
C ASN A 58 -12.69 -10.71 13.07
N LEU A 59 -12.91 -9.65 13.83
CA LEU A 59 -11.87 -8.81 14.39
C LEU A 59 -11.27 -9.47 15.65
N ASP A 60 -10.65 -10.64 15.49
CA ASP A 60 -9.93 -11.35 16.56
C ASP A 60 -8.39 -11.18 16.49
N GLY A 61 -7.92 -10.31 15.59
CA GLY A 61 -6.57 -9.72 15.63
C GLY A 61 -5.50 -10.38 14.77
N THR A 62 -5.77 -11.53 14.13
CA THR A 62 -4.73 -12.27 13.36
C THR A 62 -5.15 -12.74 11.97
N ASN A 63 -6.41 -12.55 11.56
CA ASN A 63 -6.92 -13.14 10.32
C ASN A 63 -6.77 -12.20 9.13
N ILE A 64 -5.98 -12.62 8.13
CA ILE A 64 -5.96 -11.99 6.80
C ILE A 64 -7.27 -12.39 6.09
N PRO A 65 -8.07 -11.45 5.57
CA PRO A 65 -9.27 -11.76 4.80
C PRO A 65 -8.95 -12.75 3.66
N PRO A 66 -9.55 -13.96 3.64
CA PRO A 66 -9.24 -14.95 2.62
C PRO A 66 -9.80 -14.49 1.27
N GLY A 67 -9.07 -14.80 0.19
CA GLY A 67 -9.58 -14.61 -1.17
C GLY A 67 -10.73 -15.56 -1.45
N GLU A 68 -11.74 -15.10 -2.17
CA GLU A 68 -12.78 -15.98 -2.72
C GLU A 68 -12.25 -16.59 -4.02
N SER A 69 -11.97 -17.89 -3.99
CA SER A 69 -11.49 -18.67 -5.15
C SER A 69 -12.61 -19.44 -5.83
N SER A 70 -12.35 -19.93 -7.05
CA SER A 70 -13.26 -20.77 -7.85
C SER A 70 -14.60 -20.12 -8.18
N ALA A 71 -14.69 -18.79 -8.10
CA ALA A 71 -15.85 -18.03 -8.58
C ALA A 71 -15.75 -17.79 -10.09
N GLN A 72 -16.90 -17.82 -10.77
CA GLN A 72 -17.03 -17.29 -12.12
C GLN A 72 -17.30 -15.79 -12.04
N VAL A 73 -16.43 -14.99 -12.65
CA VAL A 73 -16.53 -13.53 -12.66
C VAL A 73 -16.60 -13.04 -14.10
N LEU A 74 -17.61 -12.23 -14.41
CA LEU A 74 -17.80 -11.67 -15.75
C LEU A 74 -18.27 -10.22 -15.69
N ILE A 75 -17.90 -9.45 -16.70
CA ILE A 75 -18.48 -8.13 -17.01
C ILE A 75 -19.60 -8.34 -18.02
N GLU A 76 -20.75 -7.73 -17.79
CA GLU A 76 -21.91 -7.79 -18.68
C GLU A 76 -22.24 -6.39 -19.22
N GLU A 77 -22.30 -6.27 -20.55
CA GLU A 77 -22.86 -5.11 -21.25
C GLU A 77 -24.38 -5.15 -21.21
N GLU A 78 -25.02 -4.00 -20.98
CA GLU A 78 -26.48 -3.89 -21.04
C GLU A 78 -27.03 -4.30 -22.42
N GLY A 79 -27.73 -5.45 -22.43
CA GLY A 79 -28.37 -6.03 -23.62
C GLY A 79 -27.40 -6.66 -24.62
N GLY A 80 -26.20 -7.07 -24.19
CA GLY A 80 -25.15 -7.46 -25.13
C GLY A 80 -24.15 -8.49 -24.60
N LEU A 81 -22.88 -8.16 -24.85
CA LEU A 81 -21.74 -9.05 -24.68
C LEU A 81 -21.40 -9.30 -23.20
N GLN A 82 -20.76 -10.44 -22.96
CA GLN A 82 -20.14 -10.77 -21.68
C GLN A 82 -18.64 -10.96 -21.87
N TYR A 83 -17.87 -10.54 -20.86
CA TYR A 83 -16.42 -10.64 -20.85
C TYR A 83 -15.99 -11.36 -19.58
N GLU A 84 -15.37 -12.53 -19.73
CA GLU A 84 -14.91 -13.32 -18.58
C GLU A 84 -13.61 -12.76 -17.99
N LEU A 85 -13.48 -12.89 -16.67
CA LEU A 85 -12.25 -12.61 -15.95
C LEU A 85 -11.65 -13.94 -15.51
N ALA A 86 -10.42 -14.19 -15.94
CA ALA A 86 -9.66 -15.38 -15.56
C ALA A 86 -9.25 -15.31 -14.09
N GLU A 87 -9.39 -16.42 -13.37
CA GLU A 87 -8.96 -16.54 -11.99
C GLU A 87 -7.43 -16.51 -11.88
N GLY A 88 -6.96 -15.75 -10.91
CA GLY A 88 -5.58 -15.65 -10.46
C GLY A 88 -5.46 -15.92 -8.95
N PRO A 89 -4.25 -15.81 -8.39
CA PRO A 89 -4.00 -16.14 -7.00
C PRO A 89 -4.72 -15.20 -6.04
N ASN A 90 -5.05 -15.70 -4.85
CA ASN A 90 -5.61 -14.93 -3.72
C ASN A 90 -6.90 -14.17 -4.04
N GLY A 91 -7.80 -14.78 -4.84
CA GLY A 91 -9.10 -14.23 -5.20
C GLY A 91 -9.02 -13.05 -6.19
N ASN A 92 -7.91 -12.90 -6.92
CA ASN A 92 -7.81 -11.92 -8.00
C ASN A 92 -8.37 -12.50 -9.29
N TYR A 93 -9.17 -11.71 -10.02
CA TYR A 93 -9.76 -12.06 -11.30
C TYR A 93 -9.42 -10.99 -12.33
N ILE A 94 -8.89 -11.39 -13.48
CA ILE A 94 -8.34 -10.46 -14.49
C ILE A 94 -8.92 -10.74 -15.87
N SER A 95 -9.43 -9.71 -16.54
CA SER A 95 -9.88 -9.84 -17.94
C SER A 95 -8.70 -9.72 -18.91
N GLN A 96 -8.90 -10.24 -20.14
CA GLN A 96 -8.12 -9.75 -21.28
C GLN A 96 -8.30 -8.22 -21.43
N PRO A 97 -7.38 -7.50 -22.09
CA PRO A 97 -7.55 -6.07 -22.33
C PRO A 97 -8.88 -5.77 -23.05
N LEU A 98 -9.68 -4.88 -22.48
CA LEU A 98 -11.00 -4.52 -22.98
C LEU A 98 -10.99 -3.15 -23.66
N GLN A 99 -11.91 -2.98 -24.61
CA GLN A 99 -12.27 -1.69 -25.20
C GLN A 99 -13.80 -1.57 -25.17
N LEU A 100 -14.32 -1.05 -24.07
CA LEU A 100 -15.75 -0.95 -23.81
C LEU A 100 -16.35 0.31 -24.44
N LYS A 101 -17.59 0.22 -24.93
CA LYS A 101 -18.27 1.31 -25.63
C LYS A 101 -18.68 2.42 -24.64
N PRO A 102 -18.37 3.69 -24.88
CA PRO A 102 -18.68 4.77 -23.94
C PRO A 102 -20.19 4.98 -23.66
N ALA A 103 -21.04 4.80 -24.67
CA ALA A 103 -22.50 4.99 -24.55
C ALA A 103 -23.24 3.76 -23.99
N LYS A 104 -22.52 2.75 -23.51
CA LYS A 104 -23.08 1.52 -22.93
C LYS A 104 -22.82 1.47 -21.43
N ARG A 105 -23.73 0.80 -20.74
CA ARG A 105 -23.63 0.54 -19.31
C ARG A 105 -23.14 -0.88 -19.08
N TYR A 106 -22.34 -1.05 -18.05
CA TYR A 106 -21.74 -2.34 -17.70
C TYR A 106 -21.97 -2.65 -16.23
N ARG A 107 -21.99 -3.93 -15.90
CA ARG A 107 -22.03 -4.42 -14.52
C ARG A 107 -21.10 -5.60 -14.33
N LEU A 108 -20.71 -5.85 -13.09
CA LEU A 108 -20.03 -7.08 -12.69
C LEU A 108 -21.07 -8.14 -12.29
N ARG A 109 -20.86 -9.38 -12.72
CA ARG A 109 -21.57 -10.56 -12.21
C ARG A 109 -20.59 -11.56 -11.65
N ILE A 110 -20.98 -12.15 -10.52
CA ILE A 110 -20.19 -13.13 -9.79
C ILE A 110 -21.09 -14.32 -9.50
N ARG A 111 -20.61 -15.52 -9.78
CA ARG A 111 -21.17 -16.77 -9.27
C ARG A 111 -20.09 -17.48 -8.47
N THR A 112 -20.28 -17.59 -7.17
CA THR A 112 -19.34 -18.26 -6.26
C THR A 112 -19.44 -19.78 -6.37
N ALA A 113 -18.43 -20.49 -5.86
CA ALA A 113 -18.37 -21.96 -5.95
C ALA A 113 -19.53 -22.66 -5.23
N ASP A 114 -20.07 -22.04 -4.18
CA ASP A 114 -21.27 -22.48 -3.45
C ASP A 114 -22.60 -22.19 -4.18
N GLY A 115 -22.53 -21.60 -5.39
CA GLY A 115 -23.68 -21.34 -6.26
C GLY A 115 -24.41 -20.01 -5.99
N LYS A 116 -23.99 -19.21 -5.00
CA LYS A 116 -24.56 -17.87 -4.80
C LYS A 116 -24.22 -16.96 -5.97
N GLN A 117 -25.17 -16.09 -6.31
CA GLN A 117 -25.04 -15.15 -7.43
C GLN A 117 -25.09 -13.72 -6.93
N TYR A 118 -24.17 -12.90 -7.41
CA TYR A 118 -24.08 -11.48 -7.10
C TYR A 118 -24.04 -10.67 -8.39
N ALA A 119 -24.58 -9.46 -8.35
CA ALA A 119 -24.39 -8.49 -9.43
C ALA A 119 -24.27 -7.08 -8.88
N SER A 120 -23.40 -6.29 -9.52
CA SER A 120 -23.45 -4.84 -9.35
C SER A 120 -24.64 -4.26 -10.11
N ALA A 121 -25.05 -3.05 -9.73
CA ALA A 121 -25.88 -2.21 -10.57
C ALA A 121 -25.16 -1.91 -11.90
N TYR A 122 -25.91 -1.65 -12.95
CA TYR A 122 -25.36 -1.11 -14.19
C TYR A 122 -24.80 0.29 -13.92
N GLN A 123 -23.58 0.54 -14.41
CA GLN A 123 -22.89 1.82 -14.29
C GLN A 123 -22.55 2.36 -15.67
N ASP A 124 -22.57 3.68 -15.79
CA ASP A 124 -22.17 4.39 -16.99
C ASP A 124 -20.65 4.27 -17.17
N ASN A 125 -20.21 4.06 -18.41
CA ASN A 125 -18.79 4.00 -18.75
C ASN A 125 -18.20 5.42 -18.79
N LYS A 126 -17.58 5.85 -17.70
CA LYS A 126 -16.97 7.18 -17.60
C LYS A 126 -15.64 7.25 -18.36
N ARG A 127 -15.52 8.20 -19.28
CA ARG A 127 -14.23 8.55 -19.86
C ARG A 127 -13.46 9.44 -18.90
N THR A 128 -12.27 9.00 -18.52
CA THR A 128 -11.38 9.75 -17.63
C THR A 128 -10.55 10.74 -18.46
N PRO A 129 -10.54 12.03 -18.09
CA PRO A 129 -9.72 13.03 -18.76
C PRO A 129 -8.24 12.84 -18.45
N PRO A 130 -7.32 13.35 -19.29
CA PRO A 130 -5.89 13.19 -19.08
C PRO A 130 -5.41 13.88 -17.78
N ILE A 131 -4.28 13.39 -17.26
CA ILE A 131 -3.54 14.07 -16.20
C ILE A 131 -2.69 15.18 -16.85
N ASP A 132 -3.00 16.44 -16.55
CA ASP A 132 -2.28 17.59 -17.13
C ASP A 132 -0.84 17.62 -16.64
N SER A 133 -0.65 17.51 -15.32
CA SER A 133 0.68 17.49 -14.72
C SER A 133 0.65 16.88 -13.32
N ILE A 134 1.82 16.38 -12.91
CA ILE A 134 2.13 16.06 -11.53
C ILE A 134 3.26 17.02 -11.15
N SER A 135 3.02 17.88 -10.16
CA SER A 135 3.99 18.83 -9.65
C SER A 135 4.39 18.47 -8.23
N PHE A 136 5.49 19.03 -7.74
CA PHE A 136 5.92 18.86 -6.36
C PHE A 136 6.50 20.16 -5.81
N LYS A 137 6.36 20.34 -4.49
CA LYS A 137 6.91 21.48 -3.75
C LYS A 137 7.63 20.98 -2.51
N ALA A 138 8.89 21.40 -2.36
CA ALA A 138 9.64 21.19 -1.14
C ALA A 138 9.22 22.24 -0.10
N GLU A 139 8.64 21.78 1.01
CA GLU A 139 8.31 22.58 2.19
C GLU A 139 9.46 22.52 3.22
N ALA A 140 9.28 23.09 4.41
CA ALA A 140 10.32 23.01 5.43
C ALA A 140 10.57 21.56 5.89
N ASP A 141 9.49 20.80 6.07
CA ASP A 141 9.48 19.49 6.72
C ASP A 141 9.16 18.31 5.78
N ALA A 142 8.79 18.56 4.53
CA ALA A 142 8.37 17.52 3.61
C ALA A 142 8.37 17.92 2.14
N LEU A 143 8.20 16.93 1.27
CA LEU A 143 7.88 17.08 -0.14
C LEU A 143 6.37 16.86 -0.34
N GLN A 144 5.66 17.89 -0.77
CA GLN A 144 4.26 17.79 -1.17
C GLN A 144 4.17 17.51 -2.67
N ILE A 145 3.39 16.51 -3.06
CA ILE A 145 3.11 16.16 -4.46
C ILE A 145 1.68 16.54 -4.78
N TYR A 146 1.47 17.15 -5.95
CA TYR A 146 0.18 17.59 -6.44
C TYR A 146 -0.18 16.99 -7.79
N VAL A 147 -1.47 16.87 -8.07
CA VAL A 147 -2.00 16.49 -9.38
C VAL A 147 -2.89 17.60 -9.93
N ASN A 148 -2.79 17.84 -11.24
CA ASN A 148 -3.61 18.78 -11.99
C ASN A 148 -4.31 18.05 -13.13
N THR A 149 -5.59 18.32 -13.33
CA THR A 149 -6.40 17.77 -14.43
C THR A 149 -7.59 18.68 -14.72
N HIS A 150 -8.10 18.61 -15.94
CA HIS A 150 -9.34 19.27 -16.33
C HIS A 150 -10.13 18.43 -17.33
N ASP A 151 -11.44 18.66 -17.38
CA ASP A 151 -12.33 18.12 -18.40
C ASP A 151 -13.04 19.29 -19.12
N PRO A 152 -12.61 19.68 -20.32
CA PRO A 152 -13.23 20.80 -21.03
C PRO A 152 -14.68 20.52 -21.44
N GLU A 153 -15.10 19.26 -21.46
CA GLU A 153 -16.46 18.84 -21.81
C GLU A 153 -17.40 18.82 -20.60
N LEU A 154 -16.88 19.05 -19.38
CA LEU A 154 -17.63 19.09 -18.11
C LEU A 154 -18.34 17.77 -17.75
N ASN A 155 -17.85 16.65 -18.30
CA ASN A 155 -18.48 15.34 -18.19
C ASN A 155 -18.04 14.56 -16.95
N THR A 156 -16.93 14.91 -16.30
CA THR A 156 -16.34 14.10 -15.21
C THR A 156 -16.85 14.50 -13.83
N ARG A 157 -16.68 15.77 -13.44
CA ARG A 157 -17.11 16.39 -12.16
C ARG A 157 -16.66 15.74 -10.85
N TYR A 158 -16.26 14.48 -10.86
CA TYR A 158 -15.85 13.68 -9.72
C TYR A 158 -14.64 12.84 -10.10
N TYR A 159 -13.59 12.95 -9.30
CA TYR A 159 -12.28 12.38 -9.57
C TYR A 159 -11.83 11.51 -8.42
N ARG A 160 -11.10 10.45 -8.75
CA ARG A 160 -10.37 9.62 -7.80
C ARG A 160 -8.95 9.37 -8.30
N TRP A 161 -7.99 9.35 -7.37
CA TRP A 161 -6.61 9.01 -7.65
C TRP A 161 -6.13 7.85 -6.79
N LYS A 162 -5.27 7.03 -7.39
CA LYS A 162 -4.38 6.10 -6.70
C LYS A 162 -2.96 6.37 -7.20
N PHE A 163 -1.95 5.94 -6.46
CA PHE A 163 -0.59 5.98 -6.96
C PHE A 163 0.22 4.76 -6.55
N GLU A 164 1.20 4.44 -7.37
CA GLU A 164 2.25 3.47 -7.07
C GLU A 164 3.57 4.24 -6.97
N GLU A 165 4.31 4.01 -5.90
CA GLU A 165 5.59 4.67 -5.69
C GLU A 165 6.72 3.65 -5.70
N THR A 166 7.90 4.11 -6.10
CA THR A 166 9.11 3.30 -6.11
C THR A 166 10.30 4.20 -5.80
N TRP A 167 11.22 3.75 -4.95
CA TRP A 167 12.43 4.49 -4.60
C TRP A 167 13.65 3.60 -4.62
N GLN A 168 14.76 4.22 -5.00
CA GLN A 168 16.08 3.62 -4.95
C GLN A 168 16.66 3.75 -3.54
N PHE A 169 17.29 2.70 -3.04
CA PHE A 169 18.02 2.70 -1.78
C PHE A 169 19.30 1.86 -1.88
N THR A 170 20.22 2.08 -0.94
CA THR A 170 21.43 1.28 -0.81
C THR A 170 21.65 0.83 0.62
N THR A 171 22.29 -0.32 0.79
CA THR A 171 22.88 -0.72 2.08
C THR A 171 24.14 0.11 2.37
N PRO A 172 24.54 0.27 3.66
CA PRO A 172 25.71 1.04 4.02
C PRO A 172 27.03 0.38 3.61
N PHE A 173 27.08 -0.95 3.53
CA PHE A 173 28.30 -1.69 3.25
C PHE A 173 28.24 -2.36 1.88
N TYR A 174 29.17 -1.98 1.00
CA TYR A 174 29.33 -2.56 -0.32
C TYR A 174 30.22 -3.81 -0.24
N SER A 175 29.64 -4.98 -0.50
CA SER A 175 30.36 -6.25 -0.49
C SER A 175 30.94 -6.57 -1.86
N THR A 176 32.25 -6.78 -1.92
CA THR A 176 32.96 -7.28 -3.10
C THR A 176 33.18 -8.80 -3.07
N LEU A 177 32.80 -9.45 -1.97
CA LEU A 177 33.08 -10.86 -1.72
C LEU A 177 31.81 -11.65 -1.42
N GLU A 178 31.83 -12.94 -1.68
CA GLU A 178 30.82 -13.87 -1.23
C GLU A 178 31.44 -15.20 -0.81
N TYR A 179 30.82 -15.82 0.20
CA TYR A 179 31.27 -17.11 0.72
C TYR A 179 30.34 -18.19 0.20
N ILE A 180 30.81 -19.00 -0.75
CA ILE A 180 30.01 -20.04 -1.42
C ILE A 180 30.81 -21.34 -1.46
N ASN A 181 30.15 -22.47 -1.24
CA ASN A 181 30.78 -23.80 -1.29
C ASN A 181 32.06 -23.90 -0.44
N PHE A 182 32.07 -23.25 0.72
CA PHE A 182 33.20 -23.17 1.65
C PHE A 182 34.39 -22.32 1.21
N ASP A 183 34.28 -21.59 0.10
CA ASP A 183 35.33 -20.74 -0.45
C ASP A 183 34.91 -19.26 -0.49
N MET A 184 35.89 -18.37 -0.31
CA MET A 184 35.71 -16.94 -0.52
C MET A 184 35.99 -16.59 -1.98
N VAL A 185 35.03 -15.96 -2.65
CA VAL A 185 35.14 -15.59 -4.06
C VAL A 185 34.70 -14.15 -4.28
N ASP A 186 35.07 -13.59 -5.43
CA ASP A 186 34.59 -12.27 -5.85
C ASP A 186 33.10 -12.29 -6.17
N ARG A 187 32.37 -11.36 -5.55
CA ARG A 187 30.95 -11.18 -5.80
C ARG A 187 30.74 -10.51 -7.17
N ARG A 188 29.97 -11.16 -8.03
CA ARG A 188 29.61 -10.63 -9.36
C ARG A 188 28.27 -9.89 -9.38
N GLU A 189 27.38 -10.23 -8.45
CA GLU A 189 26.06 -9.62 -8.35
C GLU A 189 26.09 -8.37 -7.47
N ASN A 190 25.51 -7.25 -7.94
CA ASN A 190 25.32 -6.08 -7.10
C ASN A 190 24.14 -6.30 -6.14
N ILE A 191 24.45 -6.44 -4.86
CA ILE A 191 23.47 -6.57 -3.77
C ILE A 191 23.41 -5.31 -2.88
N ASN A 192 24.08 -4.23 -3.29
CA ASN A 192 24.10 -2.99 -2.53
C ASN A 192 23.01 -2.02 -2.97
N LEU A 193 22.62 -2.04 -4.25
CA LEU A 193 21.63 -1.14 -4.85
C LEU A 193 20.31 -1.86 -5.11
N CYS A 194 19.23 -1.40 -4.49
CA CYS A 194 17.90 -1.97 -4.69
C CYS A 194 16.82 -0.91 -4.90
N TYR A 195 15.65 -1.40 -5.31
CA TYR A 195 14.41 -0.68 -5.44
C TYR A 195 13.37 -1.26 -4.49
N ARG A 196 12.60 -0.38 -3.87
CA ARG A 196 11.41 -0.74 -3.06
C ARG A 196 10.23 0.07 -3.57
N GLY A 197 9.04 -0.51 -3.54
CA GLY A 197 7.82 0.18 -3.95
C GLY A 197 6.65 -0.10 -3.01
N SER A 198 5.62 0.76 -3.10
CA SER A 198 4.39 0.61 -2.35
C SER A 198 3.20 1.20 -3.12
N ASN A 199 1.98 0.80 -2.75
CA ASN A 199 0.75 1.32 -3.32
C ASN A 199 0.07 2.28 -2.33
N SER A 200 -0.57 3.32 -2.86
CA SER A 200 -1.35 4.26 -2.05
C SER A 200 -2.51 3.56 -1.34
N THR A 201 -2.63 3.77 -0.04
CA THR A 201 -3.79 3.32 0.76
C THR A 201 -4.84 4.42 0.95
N ALA A 202 -4.44 5.69 0.86
CA ALA A 202 -5.32 6.83 1.06
C ALA A 202 -6.39 6.96 -0.03
N VAL A 203 -7.60 7.35 0.36
CA VAL A 203 -8.73 7.66 -0.51
C VAL A 203 -8.61 9.10 -0.99
N ASN A 204 -8.00 9.26 -2.16
CA ASN A 204 -7.83 10.56 -2.81
C ASN A 204 -8.97 10.82 -3.79
N ILE A 205 -9.85 11.75 -3.44
CA ILE A 205 -11.03 12.13 -4.23
C ILE A 205 -11.21 13.65 -4.24
N ALA A 206 -11.77 14.16 -5.33
CA ALA A 206 -12.17 15.57 -5.45
C ALA A 206 -13.42 15.72 -6.32
N SER A 207 -14.13 16.82 -6.14
CA SER A 207 -15.28 17.19 -6.98
C SER A 207 -15.18 18.63 -7.46
N THR A 208 -15.52 18.83 -8.73
CA THR A 208 -15.68 20.15 -9.37
C THR A 208 -17.15 20.48 -9.62
N ALA A 209 -18.08 19.69 -9.06
CA ALA A 209 -19.52 19.88 -9.27
C ALA A 209 -20.04 21.25 -8.80
N LYS A 210 -19.32 21.90 -7.87
CA LYS A 210 -19.61 23.26 -7.38
C LYS A 210 -18.81 24.36 -8.10
N LEU A 211 -18.02 24.00 -9.10
CA LEU A 211 -17.18 24.92 -9.86
C LEU A 211 -17.78 25.15 -11.26
N SER A 212 -17.64 26.37 -11.76
CA SER A 212 -18.08 26.72 -13.13
C SER A 212 -17.28 25.96 -14.19
N GLN A 213 -15.99 25.73 -13.93
CA GLN A 213 -15.09 24.95 -14.77
C GLN A 213 -14.81 23.58 -14.13
N ASP A 214 -14.68 22.55 -14.95
CA ASP A 214 -14.27 21.22 -14.49
C ASP A 214 -12.73 21.14 -14.47
N VAL A 215 -12.14 21.83 -13.49
CA VAL A 215 -10.69 21.95 -13.30
C VAL A 215 -10.35 21.60 -11.86
N VAL A 216 -9.44 20.64 -11.70
CA VAL A 216 -8.77 20.35 -10.43
C VAL A 216 -7.34 20.86 -10.54
N SER A 217 -7.02 21.89 -9.76
CA SER A 217 -5.68 22.47 -9.70
C SER A 217 -5.05 22.24 -8.34
N GLU A 218 -3.78 21.85 -8.36
CA GLU A 218 -2.93 21.59 -7.18
C GLU A 218 -3.60 20.72 -6.11
N PHE A 219 -4.26 19.61 -6.51
CA PHE A 219 -4.80 18.68 -5.53
C PHE A 219 -3.67 18.00 -4.74
N PRO A 220 -3.63 18.10 -3.41
CA PRO A 220 -2.53 17.58 -2.59
C PRO A 220 -2.60 16.05 -2.49
N LEU A 221 -1.90 15.35 -3.39
CA LEU A 221 -2.01 13.90 -3.54
C LEU A 221 -1.33 13.13 -2.41
N THR A 222 -0.10 13.51 -2.04
CA THR A 222 0.65 12.85 -0.96
C THR A 222 1.76 13.76 -0.44
N LYS A 223 2.09 13.60 0.85
CA LYS A 223 3.15 14.33 1.55
C LYS A 223 4.21 13.34 2.03
N ILE A 224 5.47 13.54 1.65
CA ILE A 224 6.60 12.68 2.02
C ILE A 224 7.51 13.45 2.98
N PRO A 225 7.65 13.04 4.24
CA PRO A 225 8.52 13.73 5.20
C PRO A 225 9.96 13.87 4.68
N ASN A 226 10.63 14.99 4.99
CA ASN A 226 12.00 15.25 4.58
C ASN A 226 13.03 14.27 5.18
N THR A 227 12.62 13.54 6.22
CA THR A 227 13.32 12.44 6.88
C THR A 227 13.10 11.09 6.19
N SER A 228 12.23 10.99 5.18
CA SER A 228 11.92 9.72 4.53
C SER A 228 13.08 9.23 3.66
N VAL A 229 13.44 7.95 3.81
CA VAL A 229 14.45 7.28 2.96
C VAL A 229 14.10 7.31 1.47
N LYS A 230 12.81 7.45 1.14
CA LYS A 230 12.31 7.55 -0.24
C LYS A 230 12.98 8.67 -1.02
N LEU A 231 13.40 9.73 -0.31
CA LEU A 231 13.98 10.95 -0.87
C LEU A 231 15.52 10.95 -0.88
N LYS A 232 16.16 9.83 -0.49
CA LYS A 232 17.62 9.75 -0.34
C LYS A 232 18.37 9.80 -1.68
N TYR A 233 17.89 9.09 -2.69
CA TYR A 233 18.54 8.99 -4.00
C TYR A 233 17.63 9.44 -5.15
N LYS A 234 16.62 8.63 -5.47
CA LYS A 234 15.67 8.90 -6.53
C LYS A 234 14.34 8.25 -6.19
N TYR A 235 13.28 9.02 -6.38
CA TYR A 235 11.89 8.64 -6.13
C TYR A 235 11.10 8.68 -7.43
N SER A 236 10.17 7.76 -7.60
CA SER A 236 9.20 7.73 -8.70
C SER A 236 7.80 7.56 -8.14
N ILE A 237 6.83 8.23 -8.78
CA ILE A 237 5.41 8.06 -8.50
C ILE A 237 4.65 7.94 -9.82
N LEU A 238 3.85 6.88 -9.96
CA LEU A 238 2.87 6.66 -11.03
C LEU A 238 1.49 6.97 -10.49
N VAL A 239 0.93 8.09 -10.91
CA VAL A 239 -0.43 8.48 -10.54
C VAL A 239 -1.39 7.86 -11.54
N LYS A 240 -2.44 7.23 -11.02
CA LYS A 240 -3.57 6.68 -11.76
C LYS A 240 -4.82 7.49 -11.42
N GLN A 241 -5.48 8.00 -12.44
CA GLN A 241 -6.67 8.84 -12.33
C GLN A 241 -7.88 8.10 -12.88
N TYR A 242 -9.03 8.34 -12.24
CA TYR A 242 -10.33 7.78 -12.61
C TYR A 242 -11.41 8.85 -12.52
N ALA A 243 -12.20 9.01 -13.57
CA ALA A 243 -13.50 9.66 -13.51
C ALA A 243 -14.47 8.79 -12.70
N GLN A 244 -15.33 9.42 -11.92
CA GLN A 244 -16.32 8.74 -11.08
C GLN A 244 -17.74 9.16 -11.45
N THR A 245 -18.69 8.28 -11.21
CA THR A 245 -20.10 8.67 -11.08
C THR A 245 -20.30 9.35 -9.72
N LYS A 246 -21.42 10.06 -9.56
CA LYS A 246 -21.74 10.72 -8.28
C LYS A 246 -21.85 9.70 -7.16
N GLU A 247 -22.49 8.55 -7.44
CA GLU A 247 -22.71 7.47 -6.48
C GLU A 247 -21.37 6.83 -6.05
N ALA A 248 -20.44 6.64 -7.00
CA ALA A 248 -19.10 6.13 -6.69
C ALA A 248 -18.30 7.11 -5.81
N TYR A 249 -18.44 8.41 -6.06
CA TYR A 249 -17.82 9.45 -5.25
C TYR A 249 -18.40 9.49 -3.83
N GLU A 250 -19.72 9.43 -3.67
CA GLU A 250 -20.38 9.40 -2.36
C GLU A 250 -20.01 8.14 -1.55
N TYR A 251 -19.89 6.99 -2.22
CA TYR A 251 -19.36 5.76 -1.61
C TYR A 251 -17.91 5.97 -1.13
N ALA A 252 -17.05 6.56 -1.96
CA ALA A 252 -15.66 6.81 -1.60
C ALA A 252 -15.52 7.86 -0.47
N GLU A 253 -16.36 8.89 -0.43
CA GLU A 253 -16.42 9.83 0.69
C GLU A 253 -16.82 9.15 2.00
N THR A 254 -17.80 8.26 1.94
CA THR A 254 -18.23 7.48 3.11
C THR A 254 -17.13 6.54 3.58
N LEU A 255 -16.48 5.83 2.66
CA LEU A 255 -15.32 4.99 2.96
C LEU A 255 -14.21 5.80 3.63
N LYS A 256 -13.84 6.95 3.06
CA LYS A 256 -12.80 7.83 3.61
C LYS A 256 -13.13 8.26 5.04
N LYS A 257 -14.37 8.70 5.31
CA LYS A 257 -14.82 9.07 6.66
C LYS A 257 -14.71 7.89 7.63
N ASN A 258 -15.05 6.69 7.18
CA ASN A 258 -15.03 5.47 7.99
C ASN A 258 -13.64 4.82 8.14
N THR A 259 -12.59 5.27 7.46
CA THR A 259 -11.26 4.63 7.53
C THR A 259 -10.13 5.58 7.89
N GLU A 260 -10.28 6.86 7.56
CA GLU A 260 -9.22 7.88 7.77
C GLU A 260 -9.59 8.92 8.82
N ASN A 261 -10.88 9.12 9.09
CA ASN A 261 -11.36 10.09 10.10
C ASN A 261 -11.85 9.35 11.36
N ILE A 262 -11.04 8.43 11.88
CA ILE A 262 -11.31 7.72 13.14
C ILE A 262 -10.17 7.98 14.12
N GLY A 263 -10.49 8.40 15.34
CA GLY A 263 -9.52 8.55 16.42
C GLY A 263 -9.85 9.58 17.50
N THR A 264 -10.95 10.32 17.42
CA THR A 264 -11.36 11.32 18.42
C THR A 264 -12.77 11.06 18.97
N LEU A 265 -13.03 11.56 20.19
CA LEU A 265 -14.34 11.45 20.85
C LEU A 265 -15.48 12.13 20.06
N PHE A 266 -15.14 13.01 19.13
CA PHE A 266 -16.08 13.78 18.31
C PHE A 266 -16.14 13.32 16.86
N ASP A 267 -15.44 12.23 16.52
CA ASP A 267 -15.50 11.70 15.17
C ASP A 267 -16.90 11.12 14.89
N PRO A 268 -17.42 11.29 13.66
CA PRO A 268 -18.69 10.71 13.30
C PRO A 268 -18.63 9.18 13.47
N LEU A 269 -19.67 8.61 14.08
CA LEU A 269 -19.80 7.15 14.16
C LEU A 269 -19.78 6.55 12.75
N PRO A 270 -19.04 5.44 12.53
CA PRO A 270 -19.00 4.79 11.23
C PRO A 270 -20.42 4.50 10.72
N THR A 271 -20.74 5.02 9.54
CA THR A 271 -22.04 4.73 8.91
C THR A 271 -21.95 3.43 8.11
N GLN A 272 -23.09 2.75 7.95
CA GLN A 272 -23.13 1.55 7.13
C GLN A 272 -22.74 1.89 5.69
N LEU A 273 -21.68 1.25 5.20
CA LEU A 273 -21.17 1.43 3.85
C LEU A 273 -21.95 0.53 2.89
N THR A 274 -22.98 1.07 2.24
CA THR A 274 -23.77 0.33 1.24
C THR A 274 -23.17 0.50 -0.16
N GLY A 275 -22.74 -0.62 -0.73
CA GLY A 275 -22.23 -0.71 -2.09
C GLY A 275 -23.30 -0.71 -3.18
N ASN A 276 -22.88 -0.91 -4.43
CA ASN A 276 -23.80 -1.12 -5.56
C ASN A 276 -23.96 -2.60 -5.94
N ILE A 277 -23.52 -3.52 -5.08
CA ILE A 277 -23.52 -4.97 -5.33
C ILE A 277 -24.54 -5.64 -4.43
N GLN A 278 -25.34 -6.55 -4.99
CA GLN A 278 -26.36 -7.29 -4.28
C GLN A 278 -26.23 -8.79 -4.53
N CYS A 279 -26.54 -9.59 -3.51
CA CYS A 279 -26.74 -11.03 -3.66
C CYS A 279 -28.12 -11.27 -4.28
N ILE A 280 -28.14 -11.77 -5.52
CA ILE A 280 -29.36 -12.11 -6.25
C ILE A 280 -30.05 -13.32 -5.60
N SER A 281 -29.26 -14.26 -5.09
CA SER A 281 -29.77 -15.47 -4.43
C SER A 281 -30.39 -15.18 -3.07
N ASN A 282 -29.94 -14.15 -2.37
CA ASN A 282 -30.45 -13.73 -1.06
C ASN A 282 -30.29 -12.21 -0.87
N PRO A 283 -31.29 -11.39 -1.21
CA PRO A 283 -31.19 -9.93 -1.14
C PRO A 283 -30.94 -9.35 0.26
N ALA A 284 -31.17 -10.13 1.33
CA ALA A 284 -30.89 -9.71 2.71
C ALA A 284 -29.42 -9.92 3.11
N GLU A 285 -28.63 -10.65 2.31
CA GLU A 285 -27.21 -10.86 2.56
C GLU A 285 -26.40 -9.62 2.17
N PRO A 286 -25.65 -9.01 3.13
CA PRO A 286 -24.84 -7.85 2.83
C PRO A 286 -23.62 -8.22 1.98
N VAL A 287 -23.23 -7.30 1.12
CA VAL A 287 -22.05 -7.38 0.25
C VAL A 287 -21.32 -6.06 0.35
N ILE A 288 -20.00 -6.12 0.47
CA ILE A 288 -19.16 -4.93 0.63
C ILE A 288 -18.43 -4.67 -0.68
N GLY A 289 -18.50 -3.44 -1.17
CA GLY A 289 -17.76 -3.02 -2.36
C GLY A 289 -18.59 -2.17 -3.30
N PHE A 290 -17.93 -1.42 -4.16
CA PHE A 290 -18.57 -0.63 -5.19
C PHE A 290 -17.82 -0.80 -6.50
N VAL A 291 -18.50 -1.29 -7.54
CA VAL A 291 -17.92 -1.44 -8.86
C VAL A 291 -18.28 -0.22 -9.70
N SER A 292 -17.27 0.55 -10.12
CA SER A 292 -17.41 1.62 -11.11
C SER A 292 -16.94 1.15 -12.49
N VAL A 293 -17.32 1.87 -13.55
CA VAL A 293 -16.86 1.62 -14.92
C VAL A 293 -16.21 2.90 -15.43
N ALA A 294 -14.91 2.86 -15.70
CA ALA A 294 -14.18 4.02 -16.18
C ALA A 294 -12.92 3.63 -16.97
N SER A 295 -12.43 4.53 -17.81
CA SER A 295 -11.11 4.38 -18.42
C SER A 295 -10.01 4.78 -17.43
N GLU A 296 -8.83 4.19 -17.48
CA GLU A 296 -7.69 4.61 -16.65
C GLU A 296 -6.80 5.62 -17.39
N GLN A 297 -6.35 6.66 -16.69
CA GLN A 297 -5.30 7.57 -17.15
C GLN A 297 -4.12 7.53 -16.18
N VAL A 298 -2.91 7.40 -16.71
CA VAL A 298 -1.70 7.24 -15.90
C VAL A 298 -0.64 8.28 -16.26
N LYS A 299 0.12 8.75 -15.28
CA LYS A 299 1.28 9.62 -15.49
C LYS A 299 2.34 9.35 -14.45
N ARG A 300 3.59 9.22 -14.88
CA ARG A 300 4.75 8.98 -14.02
C ARG A 300 5.65 10.20 -13.99
N ILE A 301 6.20 10.51 -12.82
CA ILE A 301 7.32 11.45 -12.68
C ILE A 301 8.45 10.83 -11.85
N PHE A 302 9.63 11.44 -11.96
CA PHE A 302 10.79 11.14 -11.14
C PHE A 302 11.24 12.39 -10.40
N ILE A 303 11.70 12.19 -9.17
CA ILE A 303 12.23 13.22 -8.29
C ILE A 303 13.59 12.74 -7.79
N GLY A 304 14.65 13.33 -8.33
CA GLY A 304 16.02 13.06 -7.91
C GLY A 304 16.41 13.87 -6.68
N ARG A 305 17.36 13.35 -5.89
CA ARG A 305 17.90 14.05 -4.72
C ARG A 305 18.43 15.45 -5.05
N SER A 306 18.96 15.66 -6.25
CA SER A 306 19.47 16.96 -6.73
C SER A 306 18.39 18.03 -6.88
N GLN A 307 17.11 17.65 -6.96
CA GLN A 307 15.96 18.57 -7.05
C GLN A 307 15.40 18.96 -5.67
N LEU A 308 15.98 18.43 -4.58
CA LEU A 308 15.50 18.62 -3.22
C LEU A 308 16.46 19.50 -2.40
N PRO A 309 15.97 20.16 -1.34
CA PRO A 309 16.82 20.97 -0.48
C PRO A 309 18.01 20.19 0.10
N THR A 310 19.21 20.78 -0.01
CA THR A 310 20.45 20.14 0.42
C THR A 310 20.55 19.97 1.94
N ASN A 311 19.77 20.72 2.71
CA ASN A 311 19.69 20.64 4.18
C ASN A 311 18.79 19.50 4.67
N TRP A 312 17.96 18.90 3.83
CA TRP A 312 17.17 17.74 4.22
C TRP A 312 18.07 16.55 4.56
N ARG A 313 17.73 15.80 5.60
CA ARG A 313 18.48 14.63 6.07
C ARG A 313 17.51 13.45 6.20
N PRO A 314 17.33 12.66 5.12
CA PRO A 314 16.65 11.38 5.22
C PRO A 314 17.28 10.55 6.35
N LEU A 315 16.45 9.93 7.18
CA LEU A 315 16.91 9.04 8.23
C LEU A 315 17.72 7.90 7.63
N ASN A 316 18.73 7.46 8.37
CA ASN A 316 19.48 6.29 7.99
C ASN A 316 18.82 5.07 8.64
N GLU A 317 18.09 4.29 7.84
CA GLU A 317 17.47 3.01 8.26
C GLU A 317 18.48 1.95 8.74
N TYR A 318 19.77 2.26 8.73
CA TYR A 318 20.90 1.38 8.99
C TYR A 318 21.79 1.87 10.15
N ASP A 319 21.29 2.75 11.03
CA ASP A 319 22.09 3.22 12.18
C ASP A 319 22.51 2.10 13.16
N PHE A 320 21.82 0.96 13.13
CA PHE A 320 22.20 -0.25 13.89
C PHE A 320 23.34 -1.05 13.24
N CYS A 321 23.73 -0.73 12.00
CA CYS A 321 24.71 -1.51 11.27
C CYS A 321 26.11 -1.30 11.82
N GLN A 322 26.77 -2.39 12.19
CA GLN A 322 28.14 -2.42 12.67
C GLN A 322 28.98 -3.29 11.76
N LEU A 323 30.22 -2.87 11.53
CA LEU A 323 31.19 -3.64 10.78
C LEU A 323 32.07 -4.40 11.78
N ASP A 324 32.29 -5.69 11.51
CA ASP A 324 33.15 -6.55 12.32
C ASP A 324 34.30 -7.13 11.47
N THR A 325 35.33 -7.64 12.13
CA THR A 325 36.48 -8.28 11.50
C THR A 325 36.56 -9.76 11.90
N ILE A 326 36.47 -10.64 10.92
CA ILE A 326 36.53 -12.08 11.10
C ILE A 326 37.89 -12.58 10.64
N ILE A 327 38.65 -13.18 11.55
CA ILE A 327 39.94 -13.80 11.21
C ILE A 327 39.74 -15.07 10.37
N VAL A 328 40.72 -15.41 9.53
CA VAL A 328 40.62 -16.49 8.52
C VAL A 328 40.10 -17.81 9.12
N LYS A 329 40.52 -18.17 10.33
CA LYS A 329 40.12 -19.43 10.98
C LYS A 329 38.61 -19.52 11.28
N ASP A 330 37.95 -18.38 11.49
CA ASP A 330 36.55 -18.29 11.93
C ASP A 330 35.58 -18.03 10.76
N VAL A 331 36.09 -17.95 9.53
CA VAL A 331 35.32 -17.72 8.29
C VAL A 331 34.14 -18.67 8.14
N PRO A 332 34.32 -20.01 8.22
CA PRO A 332 33.20 -20.93 8.03
C PRO A 332 32.11 -20.75 9.09
N ALA A 333 32.48 -20.49 10.34
CA ALA A 333 31.53 -20.34 11.44
C ALA A 333 30.65 -19.08 11.31
N ASN A 334 31.18 -18.02 10.68
CA ASN A 334 30.48 -16.74 10.57
C ASN A 334 29.69 -16.62 9.25
N PHE A 335 30.29 -16.99 8.12
CA PHE A 335 29.71 -16.71 6.81
C PHE A 335 28.87 -17.86 6.22
N ALA A 336 29.03 -19.11 6.68
CA ALA A 336 28.33 -20.25 6.08
C ALA A 336 26.80 -20.19 6.20
N SER A 337 26.27 -19.51 7.21
CA SER A 337 24.82 -19.38 7.42
C SER A 337 24.15 -18.36 6.48
N GLY A 338 24.93 -17.44 5.89
CA GLY A 338 24.41 -16.31 5.12
C GLY A 338 23.79 -15.19 5.96
N HIS A 339 23.68 -15.33 7.29
CA HIS A 339 23.19 -14.24 8.17
C HIS A 339 24.21 -13.12 8.36
N PHE A 340 25.49 -13.45 8.22
CA PHE A 340 26.60 -12.52 8.23
C PHE A 340 27.31 -12.63 6.88
N LEU A 341 27.57 -11.50 6.24
CA LEU A 341 28.10 -11.47 4.87
C LEU A 341 29.50 -10.86 4.85
N PRO A 342 30.45 -11.46 4.09
CA PRO A 342 31.76 -10.88 3.89
C PRO A 342 31.65 -9.63 3.02
N ILE A 343 32.47 -8.63 3.32
CA ILE A 343 32.49 -7.33 2.64
C ILE A 343 33.79 -7.18 1.84
N GLY A 344 34.94 -7.39 2.48
CA GLY A 344 36.26 -7.15 1.90
C GLY A 344 37.37 -7.82 2.71
N GLU A 345 38.57 -7.89 2.13
CA GLU A 345 39.74 -8.48 2.78
C GLU A 345 40.35 -7.55 3.83
N VAL A 346 40.85 -8.14 4.92
CA VAL A 346 41.74 -7.49 5.88
C VAL A 346 43.12 -8.09 5.72
N ARG A 347 44.10 -7.24 5.42
CA ARG A 347 45.50 -7.64 5.23
C ARG A 347 46.38 -6.99 6.30
N SER A 348 47.45 -7.67 6.69
CA SER A 348 48.48 -7.10 7.56
C SER A 348 49.31 -6.04 6.82
N ASP A 349 50.13 -5.30 7.55
CA ASP A 349 51.07 -4.32 6.98
C ASP A 349 52.05 -4.95 5.97
N MET A 350 52.31 -6.25 6.09
CA MET A 350 53.16 -7.02 5.16
C MET A 350 52.37 -7.61 3.97
N GLY A 351 51.08 -7.29 3.84
CA GLY A 351 50.21 -7.73 2.74
C GLY A 351 49.63 -9.13 2.87
N ALA A 352 49.88 -9.82 3.98
CA ALA A 352 49.31 -11.16 4.23
C ALA A 352 47.83 -11.06 4.59
N LEU A 353 47.00 -11.94 4.04
CA LEU A 353 45.59 -12.04 4.40
C LEU A 353 45.45 -12.49 5.86
N VAL A 354 44.81 -11.66 6.70
CA VAL A 354 44.60 -11.94 8.13
C VAL A 354 43.13 -12.16 8.48
N GLY A 355 42.21 -11.73 7.62
CA GLY A 355 40.78 -11.92 7.81
C GLY A 355 39.94 -11.19 6.78
N TYR A 356 38.68 -10.98 7.11
CA TYR A 356 37.69 -10.32 6.28
C TYR A 356 36.83 -9.41 7.14
N THR A 357 36.44 -8.26 6.61
CA THR A 357 35.39 -7.46 7.21
C THR A 357 34.04 -8.09 6.86
N GLY A 358 33.08 -8.04 7.78
CA GLY A 358 31.72 -8.49 7.53
C GLY A 358 30.69 -7.68 8.31
N SER A 359 29.42 -7.84 7.94
CA SER A 359 28.28 -7.30 8.69
C SER A 359 27.06 -8.19 8.48
N SER A 360 25.96 -7.92 9.20
CA SER A 360 24.73 -8.68 9.03
C SER A 360 24.19 -8.55 7.61
N ALA A 361 23.44 -9.56 7.15
CA ALA A 361 22.85 -9.56 5.82
C ALA A 361 22.00 -8.30 5.55
N ASP A 362 21.23 -7.83 6.54
CA ASP A 362 20.46 -6.57 6.47
C ASP A 362 21.32 -5.34 6.11
N CYS A 363 22.59 -5.32 6.54
CA CYS A 363 23.50 -4.18 6.37
C CYS A 363 24.34 -4.25 5.10
N VAL A 364 24.30 -5.37 4.38
CA VAL A 364 25.13 -5.64 3.20
C VAL A 364 24.27 -5.94 1.98
N ASP A 365 23.21 -6.74 2.13
CA ASP A 365 22.31 -7.19 1.07
C ASP A 365 20.98 -6.43 1.08
N CYS A 366 20.81 -5.54 0.12
CA CYS A 366 19.61 -4.74 -0.03
C CYS A 366 18.38 -5.58 -0.41
N ARG A 367 18.56 -6.81 -0.92
CA ARG A 367 17.47 -7.70 -1.36
C ARG A 367 16.65 -8.25 -0.21
N VAL A 368 17.17 -8.19 1.02
CA VAL A 368 16.40 -8.47 2.25
C VAL A 368 15.17 -7.56 2.36
N ARG A 369 15.24 -6.34 1.79
CA ARG A 369 14.19 -5.32 1.91
C ARG A 369 13.70 -4.79 0.57
N GLY A 370 14.06 -5.41 -0.55
CA GLY A 370 13.75 -4.89 -1.88
C GLY A 370 14.23 -5.83 -2.98
N THR A 371 14.33 -5.30 -4.19
CA THR A 371 14.84 -6.05 -5.33
C THR A 371 16.00 -5.29 -5.98
N ASN A 372 17.06 -5.99 -6.34
CA ASN A 372 18.16 -5.43 -7.13
C ASN A 372 17.84 -5.47 -8.64
N VAL A 373 16.68 -6.01 -9.03
CA VAL A 373 16.17 -5.91 -10.40
C VAL A 373 15.65 -4.50 -10.63
N LYS A 374 16.31 -3.76 -11.52
CA LYS A 374 15.90 -2.42 -11.93
C LYS A 374 14.55 -2.49 -12.64
N PRO A 375 13.51 -1.75 -12.18
CA PRO A 375 12.22 -1.72 -12.87
C PRO A 375 12.37 -1.17 -14.29
N ASP A 376 11.64 -1.73 -15.25
CA ASP A 376 11.74 -1.34 -16.67
C ASP A 376 11.42 0.14 -16.92
N PHE A 377 10.52 0.72 -16.12
CA PHE A 377 10.18 2.14 -16.19
C PHE A 377 11.23 3.05 -15.56
N TRP A 378 12.23 2.51 -14.85
CA TRP A 378 13.15 3.31 -14.05
C TRP A 378 14.20 3.99 -14.93
N GLU A 379 14.08 5.30 -15.09
CA GLU A 379 15.02 6.12 -15.88
C GLU A 379 16.33 6.39 -15.15
#